data_AF-A0A2H6H7P8-F1
#
_entry.id   AF-A0A2H6H7P8-F1
#
_cell.length_a   1.000
_cell.length_b   1.000
_cell.length_c   1.000
_cell.angle_alpha   90.00
_cell.angle_beta   90.00
_cell.angle_gamma   90.00
#
_symmetry.space_group_name_H-M   'P 1'
#
loop_
_entity.id
_entity.type
_entity.pdbx_description
1 polymer ?
#
loop_
_entity_poly.entity_id
_entity_poly.type
_entity_poly.pdbx_seq_one_letter_code
_entity_poly.pdbx_strand_id
1 'polypeptide(L)'
;MRDLDERLARWKQAELISDEQAAAIIRFEAGEQPHRSTLIAEVLGYLGGALAIVALWVFIAQFWGRLEIWAQLTLIGVLTVGFIGAGAWSRTGEGEAVRRLSSFLWFLGIAGIAGWFGVFSDQIIDVHDDLQALWITVPTFIVAALLWKALPRLLQVVALIASVHAVVLSALAQFDPSPTEWFGLIVWGIGVATVLLTWGETLQPTGTSYGLGIVAILIGPSMAAGMLDTAWPLWLGLISAAILLAVSVPLREVLLLIGGAGAIFVFLPQLIFTYFEKSLGIPVALFLSGVVLIGAALLIAKLREEVTGA
;
A
#
# COMPACT_ATOMS: atom_id res chain seq x y z
N MET A 1 28.52 11.95 35.27
CA MET A 1 29.19 12.08 33.96
C MET A 1 30.39 11.13 33.84
N ARG A 2 31.48 11.29 34.59
CA ARG A 2 32.66 10.39 34.50
C ARG A 2 32.36 8.86 34.58
N ASP A 3 31.51 8.44 35.53
CA ASP A 3 31.10 7.02 35.67
C ASP A 3 30.16 6.54 34.54
N LEU A 4 29.40 7.45 33.91
CA LEU A 4 28.55 7.14 32.76
C LEU A 4 29.40 6.93 31.50
N ASP A 5 30.37 7.80 31.26
CA ASP A 5 31.27 7.73 30.10
C ASP A 5 32.08 6.41 30.10
N GLU A 6 32.54 5.98 31.29
CA GLU A 6 33.25 4.71 31.47
C GLU A 6 32.34 3.47 31.25
N ARG A 7 31.05 3.56 31.57
CA ARG A 7 30.08 2.49 31.28
C ARG A 7 29.73 2.42 29.79
N LEU A 8 29.51 3.57 29.15
CA LEU A 8 29.24 3.65 27.72
C LEU A 8 30.41 3.14 26.89
N ALA A 9 31.65 3.46 27.27
CA ALA A 9 32.84 2.94 26.61
C ALA A 9 32.91 1.41 26.69
N ARG A 10 32.64 0.82 27.87
CA ARG A 10 32.58 -0.64 28.04
C ARG A 10 31.47 -1.29 27.21
N TRP A 11 30.28 -0.69 27.15
CA TRP A 11 29.16 -1.24 26.38
C TRP A 11 29.38 -1.14 24.87
N LYS A 12 30.02 -0.07 24.39
CA LYS A 12 30.45 0.03 22.98
C LYS A 12 31.51 -1.01 22.64
N GLN A 13 32.48 -1.21 23.52
CA GLN A 13 33.54 -2.20 23.33
C GLN A 13 33.01 -3.64 23.34
N ALA A 14 31.91 -3.88 24.05
CA ALA A 14 31.18 -5.16 24.05
C ALA A 14 30.13 -5.27 22.92
N GLU A 15 30.07 -4.30 22.00
CA GLU A 15 29.09 -4.24 20.90
C GLU A 15 27.62 -4.29 21.34
N LEU A 16 27.35 -3.94 22.61
CA LEU A 16 25.99 -3.91 23.16
C LEU A 16 25.20 -2.69 22.68
N ILE A 17 25.91 -1.61 22.34
CA ILE A 17 25.33 -0.36 21.85
C ILE A 17 26.20 0.26 20.75
N SER A 18 25.57 0.98 19.83
CA SER A 18 26.25 1.74 18.77
C SER A 18 26.81 3.08 19.27
N ASP A 19 27.72 3.69 18.49
CA ASP A 19 28.19 5.06 18.71
C ASP A 19 27.03 6.06 18.84
N GLU A 20 25.99 5.86 18.03
CA GLU A 20 24.80 6.69 17.96
C GLU A 20 23.95 6.56 19.24
N GLN A 21 23.78 5.33 19.74
CA GLN A 21 23.06 5.06 20.98
C GLN A 21 23.78 5.62 22.20
N ALA A 22 25.11 5.53 22.25
CA ALA A 22 25.90 6.13 23.32
C ALA A 22 25.77 7.66 23.34
N ALA A 23 25.80 8.30 22.16
CA ALA A 23 25.60 9.74 22.05
C ALA A 23 24.17 10.16 22.47
N ALA A 24 23.16 9.35 22.16
CA ALA A 24 21.78 9.60 22.56
C ALA A 24 21.60 9.52 24.09
N ILE A 25 22.23 8.55 24.76
CA ILE A 25 22.20 8.40 26.21
C ILE A 25 22.87 9.59 26.89
N ILE A 26 24.01 10.07 26.35
CA ILE A 26 24.70 11.26 26.89
C ILE A 26 23.79 12.50 26.83
N ARG A 27 23.09 12.73 25.71
CA ARG A 27 22.15 13.87 25.59
C ARG A 27 20.99 13.76 26.59
N PHE A 28 20.43 12.56 26.74
CA PHE A 28 19.36 12.30 27.70
C PHE A 28 19.80 12.59 29.15
N GLU A 29 20.98 12.09 29.55
CA GLU A 29 21.56 12.27 30.89
C GLU A 29 22.04 13.71 31.15
N ALA A 30 22.42 14.44 30.10
CA ALA A 30 22.70 15.88 30.17
C ALA A 30 21.44 16.72 30.42
N GLY A 31 20.26 16.10 30.46
CA GLY A 31 18.99 16.80 30.65
C GLY A 31 18.57 17.62 29.43
N GLU A 32 19.15 17.35 28.26
CA GLU A 32 18.63 17.86 26.98
C GLU A 32 17.30 17.17 26.72
N GLN A 33 16.23 17.68 27.34
CA GLN A 33 14.89 17.24 27.02
C GLN A 33 14.68 17.40 25.51
N PRO A 34 14.08 16.42 24.81
CA PRO A 34 13.64 16.61 23.43
C PRO A 34 12.89 17.94 23.37
N HIS A 35 13.37 18.85 22.52
CA HIS A 35 13.00 20.27 22.55
C HIS A 35 11.46 20.38 22.54
N ARG A 36 10.85 20.95 23.59
CA ARG A 36 9.38 21.14 23.70
C ARG A 36 8.76 21.82 22.45
N SER A 37 9.55 22.60 21.73
CA SER A 37 9.18 23.20 20.44
C SER A 37 8.80 22.18 19.37
N THR A 38 9.43 21.00 19.37
CA THR A 38 9.13 19.91 18.42
C THR A 38 7.77 19.30 18.69
N LEU A 39 7.40 19.14 19.97
CA LEU A 39 6.11 18.56 20.37
C LEU A 39 4.95 19.53 20.09
N ILE A 40 5.16 20.84 20.31
CA ILE A 40 4.17 21.87 19.96
C ILE A 40 4.01 21.95 18.43
N ALA A 41 5.11 21.92 17.67
CA ALA A 41 5.06 21.93 16.21
C ALA A 41 4.36 20.68 15.64
N GLU A 42 4.57 19.51 16.25
CA GLU A 42 3.93 18.25 15.87
C GLU A 42 2.43 18.26 16.18
N VAL A 43 2.02 18.70 17.37
CA VAL A 43 0.60 18.86 17.74
C VAL A 43 -0.11 19.89 16.85
N LEU A 44 0.53 21.04 16.59
CA LEU A 44 0.00 22.06 15.69
C LEU A 44 -0.10 21.54 14.25
N GLY A 45 0.87 20.73 13.81
CA GLY A 45 0.86 20.07 12.51
C GLY A 45 -0.33 19.11 12.37
N TYR A 46 -0.56 18.26 13.37
CA TYR A 46 -1.71 17.35 13.38
C TYR A 46 -3.05 18.08 13.45
N LEU A 47 -3.15 19.10 14.31
CA LEU A 47 -4.37 19.90 14.44
C LEU A 47 -4.66 20.66 13.15
N GLY A 48 -3.65 21.32 12.57
CA GLY A 48 -3.78 22.03 11.30
C GLY A 48 -4.17 21.10 10.14
N GLY A 49 -3.56 19.92 10.07
CA GLY A 49 -3.92 18.89 9.08
C GLY A 49 -5.37 18.40 9.23
N ALA A 50 -5.80 18.11 10.45
CA ALA A 50 -7.18 17.69 10.72
C ALA A 50 -8.18 18.79 10.35
N LEU A 51 -7.91 20.03 10.74
CA LEU A 51 -8.76 21.18 10.39
C LEU A 51 -8.81 21.41 8.87
N ALA A 52 -7.70 21.27 8.16
CA ALA A 52 -7.65 21.39 6.71
C ALA A 52 -8.49 20.29 6.01
N ILE A 53 -8.45 19.05 6.49
CA ILE A 53 -9.27 17.94 5.97
C ILE A 53 -10.76 18.23 6.19
N VAL A 54 -11.15 18.67 7.40
CA VAL A 54 -12.54 19.02 7.71
C VAL A 54 -13.00 20.19 6.83
N ALA A 55 -12.18 21.23 6.67
CA ALA A 55 -12.50 22.36 5.81
C ALA A 55 -12.65 21.94 4.34
N LEU A 56 -11.77 21.08 3.83
CA LEU A 56 -11.87 20.54 2.47
C LEU A 56 -13.14 19.72 2.28
N TRP A 57 -13.48 18.85 3.24
CA TRP A 57 -14.71 18.06 3.22
C TRP A 57 -15.96 18.95 3.20
N VAL A 58 -16.03 19.93 4.11
CA VAL A 58 -17.13 20.90 4.16
C VAL A 58 -17.22 21.69 2.86
N PHE A 59 -16.08 22.11 2.30
CA PHE A 59 -16.03 22.80 1.03
C PHE A 59 -16.63 21.95 -0.10
N ILE A 60 -16.19 20.70 -0.24
CA ILE A 60 -16.70 19.78 -1.26
C ILE A 60 -18.21 19.54 -1.06
N ALA A 61 -18.65 19.24 0.16
CA ALA A 61 -20.05 18.92 0.43
C ALA A 61 -21.01 20.11 0.21
N GLN A 62 -20.59 21.33 0.55
CA GLN A 62 -21.47 22.51 0.53
C GLN A 62 -21.39 23.31 -0.77
N PHE A 63 -20.20 23.37 -1.37
CA PHE A 63 -19.91 24.31 -2.45
C PHE A 63 -19.63 23.64 -3.79
N TRP A 64 -19.19 22.37 -3.83
CA TRP A 64 -18.79 21.73 -5.09
C TRP A 64 -19.89 21.80 -6.17
N GLY A 65 -21.10 21.35 -5.84
CA GLY A 65 -22.24 21.39 -6.76
C GLY A 65 -22.78 22.79 -7.07
N ARG A 66 -22.27 23.84 -6.40
CA ARG A 66 -22.62 25.24 -6.66
C ARG A 66 -21.56 25.96 -7.51
N LEU A 67 -20.38 25.38 -7.65
CA LEU A 67 -19.33 25.93 -8.49
C LEU A 67 -19.67 25.70 -9.95
N GLU A 68 -19.48 26.73 -10.76
CA GLU A 68 -19.43 26.57 -12.21
C GLU A 68 -18.28 25.62 -12.59
N ILE A 69 -18.46 24.86 -13.67
CA ILE A 69 -17.48 23.91 -14.21
C ILE A 69 -16.07 24.52 -14.32
N TRP A 70 -15.96 25.74 -14.85
CA TRP A 70 -14.66 26.42 -15.00
C TRP A 70 -14.03 26.77 -13.66
N ALA A 71 -14.83 27.05 -12.64
CA ALA A 71 -14.34 27.27 -11.28
C ALA A 71 -13.84 25.97 -10.65
N GLN A 72 -14.53 24.84 -10.86
CA GLN A 72 -14.07 23.52 -10.43
C GLN A 72 -12.72 23.16 -11.09
N LEU A 73 -12.64 23.26 -12.42
CA LEU A 73 -11.42 22.95 -13.18
C LEU A 73 -10.26 23.88 -12.81
N THR A 74 -10.52 25.18 -12.62
CA THR A 74 -9.49 26.14 -12.20
C THR A 74 -8.99 25.82 -10.81
N LEU A 75 -9.90 25.53 -9.86
CA LEU A 75 -9.52 25.19 -8.48
C LEU A 75 -8.66 23.93 -8.42
N ILE A 76 -9.11 22.84 -9.06
CA ILE A 76 -8.34 21.58 -9.10
C ILE A 76 -7.02 21.81 -9.82
N GLY A 77 -7.03 22.51 -10.95
CA GLY A 77 -5.84 22.79 -11.75
C GLY A 77 -4.78 23.56 -10.96
N VAL A 78 -5.17 24.66 -10.28
CA VAL A 78 -4.28 25.46 -9.44
C VAL A 78 -3.72 24.65 -8.28
N LEU A 79 -4.55 23.86 -7.59
CA LEU A 79 -4.09 23.00 -6.51
C LEU A 79 -3.12 21.92 -7.02
N THR A 80 -3.42 21.31 -8.16
CA THR A 80 -2.60 20.26 -8.77
C THR A 80 -1.23 20.78 -9.16
N VAL A 81 -1.18 21.92 -9.87
CA VAL A 81 0.07 22.59 -10.24
C VAL A 81 0.83 23.04 -8.99
N GLY A 82 0.13 23.58 -7.99
CA GLY A 82 0.70 23.96 -6.71
C GLY A 82 1.34 22.78 -5.97
N PHE A 83 0.68 21.63 -5.89
CA PHE A 83 1.20 20.44 -5.25
C PHE A 83 2.40 19.85 -6.01
N ILE A 84 2.32 19.74 -7.33
CA ILE A 84 3.43 19.24 -8.16
C ILE A 84 4.64 20.17 -8.04
N GLY A 85 4.43 21.49 -8.15
CA GLY A 85 5.46 22.51 -8.05
C GLY A 85 6.10 22.57 -6.66
N ALA A 86 5.30 22.60 -5.60
CA ALA A 86 5.79 22.59 -4.22
C ALA A 86 6.52 21.28 -3.88
N GLY A 87 6.03 20.14 -4.39
CA GLY A 87 6.70 18.85 -4.25
C GLY A 87 8.05 18.81 -4.98
N ALA A 88 8.15 19.45 -6.16
CA ALA A 88 9.39 19.55 -6.92
C ALA A 88 10.40 20.48 -6.24
N TRP A 89 9.94 21.60 -5.68
CA TRP A 89 10.79 22.54 -4.94
C TRP A 89 11.31 21.94 -3.63
N SER A 90 10.46 21.25 -2.87
CA SER A 90 10.85 20.57 -1.63
C SER A 90 11.78 19.36 -1.86
N ARG A 91 11.94 18.89 -3.09
CA ARG A 91 12.79 17.75 -3.44
C ARG A 91 14.27 17.96 -3.12
N THR A 92 14.75 19.21 -3.19
CA THR A 92 16.15 19.58 -2.93
C THR A 92 16.42 19.94 -1.47
N GLY A 93 15.39 19.95 -0.62
CA GLY A 93 15.56 20.24 0.80
C GLY A 93 16.20 19.09 1.56
N GLU A 94 17.03 19.44 2.55
CA GLU A 94 17.66 18.48 3.45
C GLU A 94 16.67 18.03 4.54
N GLY A 95 16.69 16.75 4.89
CA GLY A 95 15.87 16.17 5.96
C GLY A 95 14.74 15.23 5.50
N GLU A 96 14.50 14.19 6.28
CA GLU A 96 13.50 13.16 5.99
C GLU A 96 12.07 13.72 5.97
N ALA A 97 11.76 14.67 6.85
CA ALA A 97 10.45 15.32 6.90
C ALA A 97 10.10 16.05 5.58
N VAL A 98 11.06 16.81 5.02
CA VAL A 98 10.88 17.53 3.76
C VAL A 98 10.71 16.54 2.59
N ARG A 99 11.47 15.44 2.61
CA ARG A 99 11.32 14.35 1.64
C ARG A 99 9.93 13.69 1.72
N ARG A 100 9.42 13.41 2.92
CA ARG A 100 8.06 12.86 3.10
C ARG A 100 7.00 13.83 2.59
N LEU A 101 7.13 15.11 2.91
CA LEU A 101 6.24 16.17 2.40
C LEU A 101 6.24 16.22 0.87
N SER A 102 7.42 16.23 0.23
CA SER A 102 7.55 16.20 -1.23
C SER A 102 6.81 14.99 -1.84
N SER A 103 6.97 13.79 -1.25
CA SER A 103 6.29 12.58 -1.71
C SER A 103 4.77 12.67 -1.56
N PHE A 104 4.29 13.31 -0.50
CA PHE A 104 2.87 13.50 -0.23
C PHE A 104 2.24 14.54 -1.16
N LEU A 105 2.92 15.67 -1.39
CA LEU A 105 2.48 16.68 -2.34
C LEU A 105 2.39 16.11 -3.77
N TRP A 106 3.38 15.33 -4.21
CA TRP A 106 3.30 14.67 -5.51
C TRP A 106 2.16 13.65 -5.59
N PHE A 107 1.89 12.91 -4.52
CA PHE A 107 0.74 12.02 -4.46
C PHE A 107 -0.59 12.77 -4.59
N LEU A 108 -0.74 13.91 -3.90
CA LEU A 108 -1.89 14.80 -4.07
C LEU A 108 -1.98 15.39 -5.47
N GLY A 109 -0.84 15.69 -6.11
CA GLY A 109 -0.78 16.10 -7.50
C GLY A 109 -1.35 15.05 -8.45
N ILE A 110 -1.00 13.77 -8.27
CA ILE A 110 -1.54 12.66 -9.06
C ILE A 110 -3.06 12.53 -8.86
N ALA A 111 -3.53 12.62 -7.61
CA ALA A 111 -4.97 12.62 -7.32
C ALA A 111 -5.69 13.83 -7.95
N GLY A 112 -5.03 14.99 -7.96
CA GLY A 112 -5.50 16.20 -8.62
C GLY A 112 -5.63 16.05 -10.14
N ILE A 113 -4.67 15.37 -10.80
CA ILE A 113 -4.77 15.00 -12.22
C ILE A 113 -6.00 14.13 -12.47
N ALA A 114 -6.20 13.07 -11.67
CA ALA A 114 -7.39 12.22 -11.80
C ALA A 114 -8.69 13.01 -11.62
N GLY A 115 -8.76 13.87 -10.60
CA GLY A 115 -9.93 14.72 -10.35
C GLY A 115 -10.19 15.74 -11.45
N TRP A 116 -9.14 16.34 -12.00
CA TRP A 116 -9.25 17.32 -13.09
C TRP A 116 -9.80 16.67 -14.36
N PHE A 117 -9.22 15.55 -14.77
CA PHE A 117 -9.71 14.80 -15.92
C PHE A 117 -11.10 14.22 -15.68
N GLY A 118 -11.45 13.88 -14.43
CA GLY A 118 -12.80 13.45 -14.07
C GLY A 118 -13.85 14.52 -14.31
N VAL A 119 -13.63 15.75 -13.83
CA VAL A 119 -14.55 16.88 -14.10
C VAL A 119 -14.57 17.23 -15.59
N PHE A 120 -13.39 17.22 -16.23
CA PHE A 120 -13.25 17.60 -17.63
C PHE A 120 -13.96 16.62 -18.58
N SER A 121 -13.82 15.31 -18.36
CA SER A 121 -14.46 14.30 -19.21
C SER A 121 -15.98 14.25 -19.01
N ASP A 122 -16.43 14.38 -17.76
CA ASP A 122 -17.85 14.37 -17.38
C ASP A 122 -18.64 15.55 -17.93
N GLN A 123 -18.08 16.77 -17.84
CA GLN A 123 -18.87 17.99 -18.03
C GLN A 123 -18.54 18.80 -19.28
N ILE A 124 -17.45 18.51 -20.01
CA ILE A 124 -17.07 19.26 -21.23
C ILE A 124 -17.20 18.43 -22.50
N ILE A 125 -16.58 17.25 -22.52
CA ILE A 125 -16.44 16.51 -23.78
C ILE A 125 -17.67 15.62 -24.05
N ASP A 126 -18.56 15.42 -23.06
CA ASP A 126 -19.69 14.48 -23.16
C ASP A 126 -19.22 13.17 -23.81
N VAL A 127 -18.05 12.71 -23.35
CA VAL A 127 -17.45 11.49 -23.83
C VAL A 127 -18.47 10.40 -23.55
N HIS A 128 -18.78 9.55 -24.54
CA HIS A 128 -19.63 8.38 -24.29
C HIS A 128 -19.17 7.70 -23.00
N ASP A 129 -20.11 7.40 -22.10
CA ASP A 129 -19.86 6.89 -20.74
C ASP A 129 -18.73 5.82 -20.73
N ASP A 130 -18.70 5.01 -21.78
CA ASP A 130 -17.70 3.98 -22.05
C ASP A 130 -16.25 4.50 -21.95
N LEU A 131 -15.89 5.60 -22.62
CA LEU A 131 -14.51 6.10 -22.69
C LEU A 131 -14.13 7.02 -21.51
N GLN A 132 -15.09 7.47 -20.70
CA GLN A 132 -14.86 8.44 -19.62
C GLN A 132 -13.78 7.96 -18.64
N ALA A 133 -13.80 6.68 -18.30
CA ALA A 133 -12.83 6.09 -17.37
C ALA A 133 -11.40 6.17 -17.92
N LEU A 134 -11.19 5.92 -19.21
CA LEU A 134 -9.87 6.00 -19.85
C LEU A 134 -9.30 7.42 -19.86
N TRP A 135 -10.15 8.43 -20.06
CA TRP A 135 -9.74 9.85 -19.98
C TRP A 135 -9.22 10.24 -18.60
N ILE A 136 -9.68 9.56 -17.54
CA ILE A 136 -9.20 9.77 -16.18
C ILE A 136 -7.92 8.97 -15.93
N THR A 137 -7.94 7.67 -16.25
CA THR A 137 -6.90 6.74 -15.81
C THR A 137 -5.62 6.84 -16.63
N VAL A 138 -5.69 7.11 -17.93
CA VAL A 138 -4.51 7.18 -18.80
C VAL A 138 -3.59 8.34 -18.42
N PRO A 139 -4.06 9.60 -18.32
CA PRO A 139 -3.21 10.71 -17.89
C PRO A 139 -2.67 10.53 -16.47
N THR A 140 -3.51 9.99 -15.57
CA THR A 140 -3.12 9.70 -14.19
C THR A 140 -1.98 8.69 -14.14
N PHE A 141 -2.05 7.59 -14.91
CA PHE A 141 -0.98 6.60 -15.02
C PHE A 141 0.31 7.20 -15.57
N ILE A 142 0.22 8.00 -16.64
CA ILE A 142 1.40 8.64 -17.24
C ILE A 142 2.11 9.51 -16.20
N VAL A 143 1.39 10.37 -15.49
CA VAL A 143 1.98 11.24 -14.46
C VAL A 143 2.53 10.43 -13.28
N ALA A 144 1.79 9.41 -12.81
CA ALA A 144 2.26 8.54 -11.73
C ALA A 144 3.57 7.80 -12.11
N ALA A 145 3.68 7.31 -13.35
CA ALA A 145 4.88 6.66 -13.85
C ALA A 145 6.07 7.63 -13.96
N LEU A 146 5.83 8.86 -14.42
CA LEU A 146 6.88 9.89 -14.50
C LEU A 146 7.38 10.31 -13.11
N LEU A 147 6.47 10.51 -12.15
CA LEU A 147 6.83 10.90 -10.79
C LEU A 147 7.49 9.76 -10.01
N TRP A 148 7.05 8.51 -10.22
CA TRP A 148 7.73 7.34 -9.69
C TRP A 148 9.16 7.21 -10.24
N LYS A 149 9.38 7.40 -11.54
CA LYS A 149 10.74 7.41 -12.12
C LYS A 149 11.60 8.53 -11.54
N ALA A 150 11.01 9.69 -11.23
CA ALA A 150 11.73 10.80 -10.63
C ALA A 150 12.10 10.53 -9.15
N LEU A 151 11.18 9.96 -8.38
CA LEU A 151 11.42 9.50 -7.00
C LEU A 151 10.60 8.25 -6.64
N PRO A 152 11.23 7.06 -6.63
CA PRO A 152 10.58 5.81 -6.25
C PRO A 152 10.41 5.74 -4.73
N ARG A 153 9.43 6.48 -4.20
CA ARG A 153 9.03 6.51 -2.78
C ARG A 153 7.70 5.80 -2.56
N LEU A 154 7.41 5.44 -1.31
CA LEU A 154 6.21 4.69 -0.91
C LEU A 154 4.94 5.19 -1.60
N LEU A 155 4.61 6.49 -1.48
CA LEU A 155 3.36 7.02 -2.04
C LEU A 155 3.36 7.03 -3.57
N GLN A 156 4.53 7.14 -4.21
CA GLN A 156 4.63 7.12 -5.67
C GLN A 156 4.46 5.71 -6.23
N VAL A 157 4.97 4.70 -5.52
CA VAL A 157 4.71 3.28 -5.84
C VAL A 157 3.24 2.94 -5.65
N VAL A 158 2.62 3.41 -4.55
CA VAL A 158 1.17 3.26 -4.32
C VAL A 158 0.38 3.87 -5.48
N ALA A 159 0.68 5.12 -5.85
CA ALA A 159 0.01 5.80 -6.96
C ALA A 159 0.22 5.09 -8.30
N LEU A 160 1.43 4.65 -8.59
CA LEU A 160 1.75 3.89 -9.80
C LEU A 160 0.93 2.62 -9.88
N ILE A 161 0.98 1.75 -8.86
CA ILE A 161 0.27 0.47 -8.86
C ILE A 161 -1.24 0.69 -8.93
N ALA A 162 -1.79 1.66 -8.18
CA ALA A 162 -3.21 1.99 -8.24
C ALA A 162 -3.62 2.47 -9.65
N SER A 163 -2.81 3.32 -10.28
CA SER A 163 -3.08 3.82 -11.64
C SER A 163 -2.94 2.73 -12.71
N VAL A 164 -2.06 1.74 -12.53
CA VAL A 164 -1.96 0.55 -13.39
C VAL A 164 -3.23 -0.28 -13.31
N HIS A 165 -3.74 -0.55 -12.10
CA HIS A 165 -5.03 -1.23 -11.95
C HIS A 165 -6.15 -0.44 -12.64
N ALA A 166 -6.22 0.87 -12.37
CA ALA A 166 -7.26 1.71 -12.92
C ALA A 166 -7.23 1.70 -14.47
N VAL A 167 -6.07 1.92 -15.10
CA VAL A 167 -5.98 1.99 -16.56
C VAL A 167 -6.25 0.64 -17.23
N VAL A 168 -5.78 -0.47 -16.65
CA VAL A 168 -6.02 -1.80 -17.22
C VAL A 168 -7.50 -2.18 -17.12
N LEU A 169 -8.13 -1.94 -15.96
CA LEU A 169 -9.55 -2.24 -15.77
C LEU A 169 -10.43 -1.34 -16.66
N SER A 170 -10.12 -0.04 -16.75
CA SER A 170 -10.82 0.89 -17.65
C SER A 170 -10.65 0.53 -19.13
N ALA A 171 -9.49 0.01 -19.52
CA ALA A 171 -9.26 -0.46 -20.90
C ALA A 171 -10.06 -1.73 -21.20
N LEU A 172 -10.12 -2.67 -20.26
CA LEU A 172 -10.90 -3.89 -20.42
C LEU A 172 -12.42 -3.63 -20.41
N ALA A 173 -12.87 -2.60 -19.70
CA ALA A 173 -14.28 -2.20 -19.71
C ALA A 173 -14.76 -1.73 -21.09
N GLN A 174 -13.87 -1.44 -22.06
CA GLN A 174 -14.24 -1.02 -23.41
C GLN A 174 -14.70 -2.14 -24.34
N PHE A 175 -14.49 -3.40 -23.97
CA PHE A 175 -14.93 -4.53 -24.80
C PHE A 175 -16.45 -4.74 -24.67
N ASP A 176 -17.09 -5.18 -25.75
CA ASP A 176 -18.51 -5.58 -25.77
C ASP A 176 -18.63 -7.07 -26.12
N PRO A 177 -19.04 -7.95 -25.19
CA PRO A 177 -19.37 -7.64 -23.79
C PRO A 177 -18.12 -7.37 -22.94
N SER A 178 -18.28 -6.54 -21.90
CA SER A 178 -17.17 -6.21 -21.00
C SER A 178 -16.83 -7.40 -20.11
N PRO A 179 -15.56 -7.86 -20.05
CA PRO A 179 -15.12 -9.01 -19.25
C PRO A 179 -14.99 -8.65 -17.75
N THR A 180 -15.98 -7.94 -17.21
CA THR A 180 -16.00 -7.45 -15.82
C THR A 180 -15.88 -8.60 -14.81
N GLU A 181 -16.38 -9.78 -15.16
CA GLU A 181 -16.30 -10.98 -14.35
C GLU A 181 -14.86 -11.44 -14.12
N TRP A 182 -13.93 -11.05 -14.99
CA TRP A 182 -12.51 -11.39 -14.91
C TRP A 182 -11.67 -10.33 -14.18
N PHE A 183 -12.25 -9.21 -13.76
CA PHE A 183 -11.51 -8.11 -13.12
C PHE A 183 -10.74 -8.59 -11.88
N GLY A 184 -11.27 -9.54 -11.12
CA GLY A 184 -10.58 -10.17 -9.99
C GLY A 184 -9.25 -10.84 -10.39
N LEU A 185 -9.22 -11.55 -11.51
CA LEU A 185 -7.98 -12.18 -12.00
C LEU A 185 -6.98 -11.17 -12.54
N ILE A 186 -7.46 -10.05 -13.09
CA ILE A 186 -6.59 -8.96 -13.53
C ILE A 186 -5.91 -8.30 -12.34
N VAL A 187 -6.66 -8.02 -11.26
CA VAL A 187 -6.09 -7.52 -10.00
C VAL A 187 -5.04 -8.50 -9.45
N TRP A 188 -5.37 -9.79 -9.42
CA TRP A 188 -4.41 -10.83 -9.01
C TRP A 188 -3.15 -10.84 -9.89
N GLY A 189 -3.31 -10.78 -11.22
CA GLY A 189 -2.21 -10.81 -12.18
C GLY A 189 -1.28 -9.60 -12.04
N ILE A 190 -1.84 -8.41 -11.82
CA ILE A 190 -1.06 -7.19 -11.51
C ILE A 190 -0.33 -7.36 -10.18
N GLY A 191 -0.95 -7.99 -9.18
CA GLY A 191 -0.32 -8.35 -7.91
C GLY A 191 0.91 -9.25 -8.08
N VAL A 192 0.76 -10.33 -8.85
CA VAL A 192 1.87 -11.24 -9.20
C VAL A 192 2.97 -10.51 -9.96
N ALA A 193 2.62 -9.72 -10.98
CA ALA A 193 3.59 -8.93 -11.73
C ALA A 193 4.34 -7.94 -10.81
N THR A 194 3.65 -7.32 -9.86
CA THR A 194 4.26 -6.42 -8.87
C THR A 194 5.27 -7.15 -8.01
N VAL A 195 4.94 -8.33 -7.47
CA VAL A 195 5.87 -9.16 -6.68
C VAL A 195 7.09 -9.56 -7.52
N LEU A 196 6.90 -9.99 -8.77
CA LEU A 196 7.99 -10.39 -9.66
C LEU A 196 8.90 -9.20 -10.04
N LEU A 197 8.32 -8.04 -10.35
CA LEU A 197 9.09 -6.82 -10.65
C LEU A 197 9.82 -6.28 -9.43
N THR A 198 9.28 -6.51 -8.22
CA THR A 198 9.96 -6.18 -6.96
C THR A 198 11.15 -7.11 -6.73
N TRP A 199 10.96 -8.41 -6.97
CA TRP A 199 12.02 -9.41 -6.89
C TRP A 199 13.15 -9.14 -7.89
N GLY A 200 12.81 -8.73 -9.11
CA GLY A 200 13.77 -8.28 -10.13
C GLY A 200 14.32 -6.87 -9.90
N GLU A 201 14.22 -6.32 -8.69
CA GLU A 201 14.72 -5.00 -8.26
C GLU A 201 14.21 -3.79 -9.09
N THR A 202 13.20 -3.99 -9.94
CA THR A 202 12.65 -2.95 -10.81
C THR A 202 11.73 -2.01 -10.04
N LEU A 203 10.97 -2.53 -9.06
CA LEU A 203 10.05 -1.76 -8.23
C LEU A 203 10.60 -1.54 -6.82
N GLN A 204 11.07 -0.33 -6.54
CA GLN A 204 11.47 0.12 -5.21
C GLN A 204 10.52 1.21 -4.69
N PRO A 205 10.30 1.33 -3.36
CA PRO A 205 10.93 0.56 -2.27
C PRO A 205 10.33 -0.85 -2.11
N THR A 206 11.19 -1.86 -1.94
CA THR A 206 10.85 -3.29 -1.87
C THR A 206 9.70 -3.61 -0.92
N GLY A 207 9.74 -3.06 0.30
CA GLY A 207 8.71 -3.33 1.30
C GLY A 207 7.31 -2.88 0.89
N THR A 208 7.20 -1.69 0.27
CA THR A 208 5.93 -1.18 -0.22
C THR A 208 5.43 -1.99 -1.43
N SER A 209 6.31 -2.27 -2.38
CA SER A 209 5.95 -2.98 -3.60
C SER A 209 5.49 -4.41 -3.31
N TYR A 210 6.20 -5.16 -2.45
CA TYR A 210 5.75 -6.48 -2.01
C TYR A 210 4.42 -6.40 -1.27
N GLY A 211 4.26 -5.47 -0.33
CA GLY A 211 3.02 -5.31 0.42
C GLY A 211 1.81 -5.09 -0.50
N LEU A 212 1.93 -4.21 -1.49
CA LEU A 212 0.86 -3.94 -2.44
C LEU A 212 0.59 -5.13 -3.38
N GLY A 213 1.64 -5.80 -3.87
CA GLY A 213 1.49 -6.98 -4.70
C GLY A 213 0.79 -8.13 -3.96
N ILE A 214 1.17 -8.37 -2.71
CA ILE A 214 0.52 -9.33 -1.81
C ILE A 214 -0.96 -8.97 -1.63
N VAL A 215 -1.28 -7.72 -1.28
CA VAL A 215 -2.68 -7.27 -1.11
C VAL A 215 -3.52 -7.56 -2.36
N ALA A 216 -2.99 -7.29 -3.55
CA ALA A 216 -3.69 -7.58 -4.80
C ALA A 216 -3.84 -9.09 -5.05
N ILE A 217 -2.85 -9.92 -4.69
CA ILE A 217 -2.93 -11.38 -4.70
C ILE A 217 -3.99 -11.91 -3.73
N LEU A 218 -4.23 -11.25 -2.59
CA LEU A 218 -5.28 -11.63 -1.65
C LEU A 218 -6.68 -11.19 -2.12
N ILE A 219 -6.81 -9.97 -2.62
CA ILE A 219 -8.12 -9.41 -3.02
C ILE A 219 -8.60 -10.01 -4.34
N GLY A 220 -7.71 -10.13 -5.33
CA GLY A 220 -8.06 -10.51 -6.70
C GLY A 220 -8.83 -11.82 -6.81
N PRO A 221 -8.37 -12.94 -6.22
CA PRO A 221 -9.07 -14.22 -6.30
C PRO A 221 -10.42 -14.23 -5.55
N SER A 222 -10.53 -13.57 -4.40
CA SER A 222 -11.84 -13.42 -3.71
C SER A 222 -12.82 -12.58 -4.54
N MET A 223 -12.34 -11.50 -5.16
CA MET A 223 -13.13 -10.68 -6.07
C MET A 223 -13.58 -11.49 -7.30
N ALA A 224 -12.68 -12.28 -7.89
CA ALA A 224 -12.98 -13.15 -9.03
C ALA A 224 -14.00 -14.23 -8.66
N ALA A 225 -13.90 -14.83 -7.48
CA ALA A 225 -14.85 -15.84 -7.02
C ALA A 225 -16.27 -15.28 -6.90
N GLY A 226 -16.41 -14.06 -6.36
CA GLY A 226 -17.69 -13.38 -6.25
C GLY A 226 -18.26 -12.93 -7.60
N MET A 227 -17.40 -12.48 -8.52
CA MET A 227 -17.83 -12.02 -9.85
C MET A 227 -18.16 -13.16 -10.82
N LEU A 228 -17.42 -14.27 -10.77
CA LEU A 228 -17.66 -15.46 -11.60
C LEU A 228 -18.70 -16.41 -11.00
N ASP A 229 -19.16 -16.17 -9.77
CA ASP A 229 -20.02 -17.08 -8.99
C ASP A 229 -19.46 -18.51 -8.94
N THR A 230 -18.13 -18.64 -8.78
CA THR A 230 -17.45 -19.94 -8.75
C THR A 230 -16.33 -19.97 -7.70
N ALA A 231 -16.07 -21.17 -7.14
CA ALA A 231 -15.10 -21.34 -6.07
C ALA A 231 -13.64 -21.50 -6.54
N TRP A 232 -13.42 -21.79 -7.83
CA TRP A 232 -12.08 -22.10 -8.36
C TRP A 232 -11.05 -20.97 -8.17
N PRO A 233 -11.40 -19.66 -8.21
CA PRO A 233 -10.42 -18.60 -7.95
C PRO A 233 -9.92 -18.64 -6.50
N LEU A 234 -10.70 -19.12 -5.53
CA LEU A 234 -10.22 -19.26 -4.15
C LEU A 234 -9.08 -20.28 -4.04
N TRP A 235 -9.09 -21.33 -4.86
CA TRP A 235 -7.97 -22.27 -4.98
C TRP A 235 -6.72 -21.60 -5.57
N LEU A 236 -6.88 -20.71 -6.56
CA LEU A 236 -5.78 -19.89 -7.08
C LEU A 236 -5.17 -19.02 -5.97
N GLY A 237 -6.01 -18.42 -5.13
CA GLY A 237 -5.58 -17.68 -3.93
C GLY A 237 -4.78 -18.55 -2.96
N LEU A 238 -5.28 -19.75 -2.64
CA LEU A 238 -4.60 -20.69 -1.75
C LEU A 238 -3.26 -21.18 -2.31
N ILE A 239 -3.19 -21.48 -3.62
CA ILE A 239 -1.95 -21.86 -4.29
C ILE A 239 -0.95 -20.70 -4.26
N SER A 240 -1.41 -19.48 -4.53
CA SER A 240 -0.57 -18.28 -4.44
C SER A 240 -0.03 -18.10 -3.02
N ALA A 241 -0.84 -18.35 -1.99
CA ALA A 241 -0.43 -18.32 -0.58
C ALA A 241 0.69 -19.32 -0.29
N ALA A 242 0.55 -20.57 -0.78
CA ALA A 242 1.56 -21.60 -0.63
C ALA A 242 2.87 -21.24 -1.35
N ILE A 243 2.79 -20.64 -2.55
CA ILE A 243 3.97 -20.16 -3.28
C ILE A 243 4.66 -19.03 -2.52
N LEU A 244 3.92 -18.04 -2.02
CA LEU A 244 4.48 -16.95 -1.22
C LEU A 244 5.22 -17.48 0.02
N LEU A 245 4.64 -18.45 0.73
CA LEU A 245 5.31 -19.12 1.85
C LEU A 245 6.57 -19.86 1.41
N ALA A 246 6.49 -20.68 0.37
CA ALA A 246 7.61 -21.49 -0.10
C ALA A 246 8.79 -20.62 -0.54
N VAL A 247 8.50 -19.50 -1.22
CA VAL A 247 9.50 -18.57 -1.74
C VAL A 247 10.03 -17.62 -0.65
N SER A 248 9.29 -17.40 0.43
CA SER A 248 9.74 -16.53 1.53
C SER A 248 11.05 -16.98 2.20
N VAL A 249 11.28 -18.28 2.31
CA VAL A 249 12.47 -18.87 2.94
C VAL A 249 13.74 -18.63 2.12
N PRO A 250 13.82 -19.03 0.82
CA PRO A 250 15.01 -18.80 0.02
C PRO A 250 15.27 -17.30 -0.23
N LEU A 251 14.23 -16.47 -0.35
CA LEU A 251 14.40 -15.03 -0.53
C LEU A 251 14.67 -14.28 0.78
N ARG A 252 14.49 -14.92 1.94
CA ARG A 252 14.61 -14.29 3.28
C ARG A 252 13.72 -13.06 3.44
N GLU A 253 12.57 -13.07 2.79
CA GLU A 253 11.65 -11.93 2.74
C GLU A 253 10.45 -12.14 3.67
N VAL A 254 10.44 -11.39 4.78
CA VAL A 254 9.43 -11.50 5.84
C VAL A 254 8.03 -11.13 5.34
N LEU A 255 7.92 -10.19 4.41
CA LEU A 255 6.63 -9.79 3.86
C LEU A 255 5.97 -10.91 3.06
N LEU A 256 6.75 -11.70 2.30
CA LEU A 256 6.21 -12.87 1.59
C LEU A 256 5.75 -13.96 2.57
N LEU A 257 6.47 -14.14 3.69
CA LEU A 257 6.08 -15.05 4.76
C LEU A 257 4.74 -14.62 5.39
N ILE A 258 4.64 -13.36 5.81
CA ILE A 258 3.42 -12.78 6.39
C ILE A 258 2.26 -12.85 5.38
N GLY A 259 2.52 -12.46 4.14
CA GLY A 259 1.53 -12.47 3.06
C GLY A 259 1.02 -13.87 2.77
N GLY A 260 1.91 -14.86 2.66
CA GLY A 260 1.54 -16.26 2.44
C GLY A 260 0.75 -16.84 3.61
N ALA A 261 1.20 -16.63 4.85
CA ALA A 261 0.47 -17.09 6.04
C ALA A 261 -0.90 -16.44 6.16
N GLY A 262 -0.97 -15.12 5.96
CA GLY A 262 -2.22 -14.36 5.96
C GLY A 262 -3.17 -14.80 4.85
N ALA A 263 -2.66 -15.07 3.65
CA ALA A 263 -3.46 -15.56 2.54
C ALA A 263 -4.04 -16.96 2.80
N ILE A 264 -3.29 -17.89 3.43
CA ILE A 264 -3.86 -19.17 3.88
C ILE A 264 -5.03 -18.94 4.84
N PHE A 265 -4.83 -18.05 5.82
CA PHE A 265 -5.87 -17.71 6.80
C PHE A 265 -7.11 -17.08 6.15
N VAL A 266 -6.96 -16.38 5.02
CA VAL A 266 -8.08 -15.78 4.28
C VAL A 266 -8.79 -16.80 3.39
N PHE A 267 -8.06 -17.58 2.60
CA PHE A 267 -8.65 -18.45 1.59
C PHE A 267 -9.15 -19.79 2.14
N LEU A 268 -8.49 -20.35 3.16
CA LEU A 268 -8.89 -21.64 3.71
C LEU A 268 -10.30 -21.59 4.34
N PRO A 269 -10.65 -20.60 5.20
CA PRO A 269 -12.01 -20.49 5.70
C PRO A 269 -13.02 -20.22 4.59
N GLN A 270 -12.71 -19.37 3.61
CA GLN A 270 -13.62 -19.10 2.48
C GLN A 270 -13.95 -20.37 1.70
N LEU A 271 -12.96 -21.22 1.42
CA LEU A 271 -13.17 -22.53 0.80
C LEU A 271 -14.04 -23.43 1.67
N ILE A 272 -13.79 -23.47 2.99
CA ILE A 272 -14.59 -24.28 3.91
C ILE A 272 -16.05 -23.81 3.90
N PHE A 273 -16.31 -22.50 4.00
CA PHE A 273 -17.66 -21.97 3.89
C PHE A 273 -18.29 -22.35 2.55
N THR A 274 -17.61 -22.08 1.44
CA THR A 274 -18.16 -22.33 0.10
C THR A 274 -18.57 -23.80 -0.13
N TYR A 275 -17.79 -24.76 0.38
CA TYR A 275 -18.07 -26.19 0.17
C TYR A 275 -18.86 -26.86 1.31
N PHE A 276 -18.79 -26.37 2.54
CA PHE A 276 -19.34 -27.03 3.73
C PHE A 276 -20.46 -26.25 4.45
N GLU A 277 -20.84 -25.07 3.97
CA GLU A 277 -21.92 -24.26 4.57
C GLU A 277 -23.23 -25.05 4.74
N LYS A 278 -23.55 -25.91 3.77
CA LYS A 278 -24.77 -26.75 3.81
C LYS A 278 -24.66 -27.98 4.71
N SER A 279 -23.47 -28.39 5.17
CA SER A 279 -23.28 -29.67 5.87
C SER A 279 -22.72 -29.57 7.30
N LEU A 280 -21.94 -28.53 7.63
CA LEU A 280 -21.19 -28.48 8.90
C LEU A 280 -21.46 -27.23 9.76
N GLY A 281 -22.12 -26.20 9.22
CA GLY A 281 -22.36 -24.94 9.95
C GLY A 281 -21.06 -24.16 10.28
N ILE A 282 -21.23 -22.87 10.57
CA ILE A 282 -20.11 -21.93 10.84
C ILE A 282 -19.15 -22.39 11.96
N PRO A 283 -19.60 -22.96 13.08
CA PRO A 283 -18.70 -23.31 14.20
C PRO A 283 -17.71 -24.43 13.88
N VAL A 284 -18.11 -25.45 13.11
CA VAL A 284 -17.26 -26.60 12.78
C VAL A 284 -16.20 -26.23 11.76
N ALA A 285 -16.54 -25.35 10.82
CA ALA A 285 -15.59 -24.77 9.86
C ALA A 285 -14.44 -24.04 10.58
N LEU A 286 -14.78 -23.19 11.55
CA LEU A 286 -13.80 -22.47 12.37
C LEU A 286 -12.94 -23.42 13.21
N PHE A 287 -13.54 -24.44 13.82
CA PHE A 287 -12.81 -25.46 14.58
C PHE A 287 -11.79 -26.20 13.72
N LEU A 288 -12.19 -26.69 12.54
CA LEU A 288 -11.30 -27.40 11.62
C LEU A 288 -10.15 -26.52 11.11
N SER A 289 -10.43 -25.25 10.80
CA SER A 289 -9.38 -24.31 10.41
C SER A 289 -8.33 -24.13 11.52
N GLY A 290 -8.77 -24.00 12.78
CA GLY A 290 -7.88 -23.92 13.93
C GLY A 290 -7.02 -25.16 14.12
N VAL A 291 -7.62 -26.36 14.00
CA VAL A 291 -6.89 -27.64 14.12
C VAL A 291 -5.83 -27.78 13.03
N VAL A 292 -6.15 -27.45 11.78
CA VAL A 292 -5.19 -27.50 10.66
C VAL A 292 -4.02 -26.54 10.90
N LEU A 293 -4.30 -25.31 11.36
CA LEU A 293 -3.26 -24.32 11.66
C LEU A 293 -2.35 -24.76 12.82
N ILE A 294 -2.93 -25.31 13.89
CA ILE A 294 -2.16 -25.86 15.01
C ILE A 294 -1.30 -27.04 14.55
N GLY A 295 -1.86 -27.96 13.75
CA GLY A 295 -1.12 -29.09 13.20
C GLY A 295 0.06 -28.67 12.34
N ALA A 296 -0.14 -27.67 11.47
CA ALA A 296 0.94 -27.10 10.66
C ALA A 296 2.04 -26.46 11.52
N ALA A 297 1.67 -25.71 12.56
CA ALA A 297 2.64 -25.10 13.48
C ALA A 297 3.48 -26.15 14.22
N LEU A 298 2.84 -27.23 14.70
CA LEU A 298 3.53 -28.34 15.37
C LEU A 298 4.45 -29.10 14.41
N LEU A 299 4.03 -29.32 13.17
CA LEU A 299 4.85 -29.97 12.14
C LEU A 299 6.12 -29.15 11.87
N ILE A 300 5.98 -27.83 11.72
CA ILE A 300 7.11 -26.91 11.51
C ILE A 300 8.07 -26.93 12.71
N ALA A 301 7.54 -26.93 13.93
CA ALA A 301 8.35 -27.03 15.15
C ALA A 301 9.17 -28.33 15.19
N LYS A 302 8.54 -29.46 14.87
CA LYS A 302 9.19 -30.77 14.84
C LYS A 302 10.29 -30.86 13.77
N LEU A 303 10.01 -30.37 12.56
CA LEU A 303 11.00 -30.34 11.48
C LEU A 303 12.21 -29.45 11.82
N ARG A 304 12.00 -28.38 12.61
CA ARG A 304 13.10 -27.54 13.09
C ARG A 304 13.99 -28.26 14.09
N GLU A 305 13.40 -29.02 15.02
CA GLU A 305 14.15 -29.83 15.99
C GLU A 305 15.03 -30.89 15.30
N GLU A 306 14.50 -31.57 14.28
CA GLU A 306 15.24 -32.57 13.48
C GLU A 306 16.44 -31.96 12.73
N VAL A 307 16.36 -30.68 12.32
CA VAL A 307 17.43 -29.97 11.61
C VAL A 307 18.48 -29.38 12.57
N THR A 308 18.11 -28.96 13.78
CA THR A 308 19.04 -28.42 14.78
C THR A 308 19.64 -29.46 15.73
N GLY A 309 19.07 -30.68 15.75
CA GLY A 309 19.52 -31.82 16.56
C GLY A 309 20.51 -32.75 15.85
N ALA A 310 20.95 -32.41 14.64
CA ALA A 310 22.01 -33.08 13.87
C ALA A 310 23.23 -32.16 13.73
#